data_AF-A0A9F2WF83-F1
#
_entry.id   AF-A0A9F2WF83-F1
#
_cell.length_a   1.000
_cell.length_b   1.000
_cell.length_c   1.000
_cell.angle_alpha   90.00
_cell.angle_beta   90.00
_cell.angle_gamma   90.00
#
_symmetry.space_group_name_H-M   'P 1'
#
loop_
_entity.id
_entity.type
_entity.pdbx_description
1 polymer ?
#
loop_
_entity_poly.entity_id
_entity_poly.type
_entity_poly.pdbx_seq_one_letter_code
_entity_poly.pdbx_strand_id
1 'polypeptide(L)'
;MGPRIHPFTRSGVNARPMLALVVGHQENPEFQGYRQAMEHHRVPSETLSPQQLAHRFPGIHPHGGEMAVADHTAGVLYANKALKVVQDLFQSHKGTLRDGEKVLHILPGPVVTVTTSHGRYQAKRLVVTAGAWTNHLLAPLGLQLPLQPLRIRVCYLRAKVPGPEGLLGQPPCFLGIGLNQDKHHFYGLLSGEYPDLVKVCYHHGSPADPDRPNQQVQASPPVPDLQRLQDFVSKYLPGLDPEPAVQEWCLYTVRRGPAGRKTPVAPLSSTQIWESH
;
A
#
# COMPACT_ATOMS: atom_id res chain seq x y z
N MET A 1 -29.17 18.94 -18.80
CA MET A 1 -28.21 18.76 -17.68
C MET A 1 -27.10 17.86 -18.18
N GLY A 2 -25.93 18.41 -18.48
CA GLY A 2 -24.78 17.62 -18.95
C GLY A 2 -24.12 16.86 -17.80
N PRO A 3 -23.45 15.72 -18.08
CA PRO A 3 -22.76 14.94 -17.05
C PRO A 3 -21.68 15.81 -16.39
N ARG A 4 -21.69 15.88 -15.05
CA ARG A 4 -20.63 16.53 -14.28
C ARG A 4 -19.35 15.71 -14.47
N ILE A 5 -18.45 16.23 -15.30
CA ILE A 5 -17.11 15.67 -15.47
C ILE A 5 -16.35 15.93 -14.17
N HIS A 6 -15.99 14.86 -13.44
CA HIS A 6 -15.18 14.96 -12.23
C HIS A 6 -13.82 15.62 -12.55
N PRO A 7 -13.34 16.58 -11.73
CA PRO A 7 -12.14 17.38 -12.00
C PRO A 7 -10.85 16.56 -12.16
N PHE A 8 -10.83 15.30 -11.71
CA PHE A 8 -9.68 14.40 -11.81
C PHE A 8 -9.34 13.96 -13.23
N THR A 9 -10.26 14.05 -14.19
CA THR A 9 -9.99 13.62 -15.58
C THR A 9 -9.13 14.59 -16.38
N ARG A 10 -8.96 15.85 -15.93
CA ARG A 10 -8.19 16.88 -16.66
C ARG A 10 -6.70 16.92 -16.31
N SER A 11 -6.26 16.31 -15.21
CA SER A 11 -4.87 16.43 -14.72
C SER A 11 -3.92 15.34 -15.24
N GLY A 12 -4.40 14.39 -16.06
CA GLY A 12 -3.61 13.21 -16.47
C GLY A 12 -3.37 12.20 -15.33
N VAL A 13 -3.71 12.55 -14.08
CA VAL A 13 -3.72 11.63 -12.94
C VAL A 13 -4.91 10.71 -13.12
N ASN A 14 -4.64 9.52 -13.63
CA ASN A 14 -5.66 8.49 -13.74
C ASN A 14 -5.94 7.99 -12.32
N ALA A 15 -7.04 8.45 -11.74
CA ALA A 15 -7.60 7.94 -10.50
C ALA A 15 -8.99 7.41 -10.85
N ARG A 16 -9.28 6.17 -10.45
CA ARG A 16 -10.54 5.51 -10.75
C ARG A 16 -11.39 5.47 -9.48
N PRO A 17 -12.52 6.22 -9.42
CA PRO A 17 -13.50 6.03 -8.37
C PRO A 17 -13.92 4.58 -8.30
N MET A 18 -13.86 4.00 -7.10
CA MET A 18 -14.18 2.61 -6.85
C MET A 18 -14.61 2.47 -5.41
N LEU A 19 -15.68 1.72 -5.18
CA LEU A 19 -16.11 1.39 -3.84
C LEU A 19 -14.95 0.75 -3.05
N ALA A 20 -14.71 1.23 -1.83
CA ALA A 20 -13.83 0.57 -0.88
C ALA A 20 -14.62 -0.04 0.28
N LEU A 21 -14.30 -1.27 0.65
CA LEU A 21 -14.82 -1.93 1.84
C LEU A 21 -13.72 -2.02 2.90
N VAL A 22 -13.94 -1.41 4.05
CA VAL A 22 -13.18 -1.78 5.26
C VAL A 22 -13.97 -2.89 5.93
N VAL A 23 -13.38 -4.08 6.07
CA VAL A 23 -14.04 -5.28 6.62
C VAL A 23 -13.39 -5.63 7.94
N GLY A 24 -14.19 -5.91 8.98
CA GLY A 24 -13.66 -6.26 10.28
C GLY A 24 -14.73 -6.72 11.27
N HIS A 25 -14.30 -7.35 12.35
CA HIS A 25 -15.21 -7.76 13.42
C HIS A 25 -15.78 -6.54 14.15
N GLN A 26 -17.04 -6.59 14.58
CA GLN A 26 -17.68 -5.47 15.28
C GLN A 26 -16.95 -5.06 16.56
N GLU A 27 -16.28 -6.00 17.22
CA GLU A 27 -15.55 -5.75 18.48
C GLU A 27 -14.09 -5.32 18.23
N ASN A 28 -13.62 -5.31 16.98
CA ASN A 28 -12.25 -4.90 16.68
C ASN A 28 -12.10 -3.37 16.84
N PRO A 29 -11.23 -2.87 17.75
CA PRO A 29 -11.11 -1.44 18.02
C PRO A 29 -10.62 -0.61 16.84
N GLU A 30 -9.78 -1.18 15.96
CA GLU A 30 -9.27 -0.47 14.79
C GLU A 30 -10.37 -0.32 13.72
N PHE A 31 -11.13 -1.39 13.47
CA PHE A 31 -12.32 -1.31 12.61
C PHE A 31 -13.33 -0.28 13.12
N GLN A 32 -13.57 -0.26 14.43
CA GLN A 32 -14.41 0.76 15.07
C GLN A 32 -13.85 2.17 14.88
N GLY A 33 -12.53 2.35 14.95
CA GLY A 33 -11.86 3.60 14.64
C GLY A 33 -12.13 4.08 13.22
N TYR A 34 -12.07 3.20 12.20
CA TYR A 34 -12.43 3.55 10.83
C TYR A 34 -13.89 3.98 10.70
N ARG A 35 -14.82 3.21 11.28
CA ARG A 35 -16.25 3.53 11.25
C ARG A 35 -16.55 4.90 11.88
N GLN A 36 -16.03 5.12 13.10
CA GLN A 36 -16.23 6.38 13.82
C GLN A 36 -15.60 7.56 13.10
N ALA A 37 -14.42 7.39 12.48
CA ALA A 37 -13.79 8.44 11.69
C ALA A 37 -14.65 8.82 10.48
N MET A 38 -15.19 7.84 9.75
CA MET A 38 -16.08 8.09 8.61
C MET A 38 -17.36 8.83 9.04
N GLU A 39 -17.99 8.41 10.13
CA GLU A 39 -19.15 9.09 10.71
C GLU A 39 -18.83 10.53 11.15
N HIS A 40 -17.75 10.71 11.91
CA HIS A 40 -17.31 12.00 12.43
C HIS A 40 -17.04 13.01 11.30
N HIS A 41 -16.37 12.55 10.24
CA HIS A 41 -16.05 13.37 9.07
C HIS A 41 -17.18 13.42 8.03
N ARG A 42 -18.32 12.78 8.29
CA ARG A 42 -19.48 12.71 7.38
C ARG A 42 -19.10 12.24 5.98
N VAL A 43 -18.19 11.27 5.92
CA VAL A 43 -17.86 10.59 4.66
C VAL A 43 -19.14 9.87 4.19
N PRO A 44 -19.51 9.98 2.89
CA PRO A 44 -20.60 9.20 2.30
C PRO A 44 -20.31 7.69 2.33
N SER A 45 -20.53 7.08 3.51
CA SER A 45 -20.26 5.69 3.78
C SER A 45 -21.50 4.97 4.32
N GLU A 46 -21.58 3.67 4.07
CA GLU A 46 -22.65 2.79 4.55
C GLU A 46 -22.05 1.68 5.40
N THR A 47 -22.62 1.40 6.58
CA THR A 47 -22.25 0.21 7.37
C THR A 47 -23.12 -0.96 6.97
N LEU A 48 -22.49 -2.07 6.58
CA LEU A 48 -23.13 -3.32 6.18
C LEU A 48 -23.04 -4.34 7.32
N SER A 49 -24.18 -4.93 7.67
CA SER A 49 -24.23 -6.11 8.52
C SER A 49 -23.55 -7.31 7.83
N PRO A 50 -23.23 -8.38 8.57
CA PRO A 50 -22.65 -9.59 7.96
C PRO A 50 -23.53 -10.17 6.84
N GLN A 51 -24.86 -10.15 7.04
CA GLN A 51 -25.82 -10.63 6.04
C GLN A 51 -25.86 -9.72 4.81
N GLN A 52 -25.82 -8.40 5.00
CA GLN A 52 -25.79 -7.44 3.90
C GLN A 52 -24.47 -7.53 3.11
N LEU A 53 -23.35 -7.71 3.80
CA LEU A 53 -22.03 -7.91 3.19
C LEU A 53 -22.04 -9.16 2.30
N ALA A 54 -22.44 -10.31 2.86
CA ALA A 54 -22.50 -11.57 2.11
C ALA A 54 -23.47 -11.51 0.93
N HIS A 55 -24.63 -10.84 1.09
CA HIS A 55 -25.61 -10.69 0.02
C HIS A 55 -25.12 -9.77 -1.12
N ARG A 56 -24.48 -8.65 -0.79
CA ARG A 56 -24.04 -7.65 -1.80
C ARG A 56 -22.71 -8.00 -2.44
N PHE A 57 -21.84 -8.73 -1.73
CA PHE A 57 -20.51 -9.12 -2.18
C PHE A 57 -20.32 -10.62 -1.99
N PRO A 58 -21.01 -11.46 -2.80
CA PRO A 58 -20.98 -12.91 -2.63
C PRO A 58 -19.58 -13.52 -2.80
N GLY A 59 -18.65 -12.82 -3.47
CA GLY A 59 -17.24 -13.25 -3.57
C GLY A 59 -16.41 -13.05 -2.29
N ILE A 60 -16.95 -12.36 -1.27
CA ILE A 60 -16.31 -12.16 0.04
C ILE A 60 -17.06 -12.98 1.07
N HIS A 61 -16.37 -13.93 1.69
CA HIS A 61 -16.95 -14.87 2.66
C HIS A 61 -16.49 -14.51 4.09
N PRO A 62 -17.29 -13.73 4.85
CA PRO A 62 -17.03 -13.51 6.27
C PRO A 62 -17.23 -14.81 7.08
N HIS A 63 -16.37 -15.06 8.08
CA HIS A 63 -16.32 -16.32 8.85
C HIS A 63 -16.61 -16.14 10.35
N GLY A 64 -16.79 -14.92 10.82
CA GLY A 64 -16.82 -14.58 12.24
C GLY A 64 -17.78 -13.45 12.58
N GLY A 65 -18.81 -13.18 11.77
CA GLY A 65 -19.72 -12.05 12.01
C GLY A 65 -19.10 -10.70 11.67
N GLU A 66 -18.13 -10.70 10.75
CA GLU A 66 -17.51 -9.47 10.27
C GLU A 66 -18.52 -8.59 9.54
N MET A 67 -18.38 -7.29 9.79
CA MET A 67 -19.13 -6.23 9.15
C MET A 67 -18.25 -5.54 8.11
N ALA A 68 -18.85 -4.66 7.33
CA ALA A 68 -18.10 -3.76 6.46
C ALA A 68 -18.55 -2.32 6.59
N VAL A 69 -17.63 -1.39 6.39
CA VAL A 69 -17.95 0.00 6.06
C VAL A 69 -17.60 0.22 4.59
N ALA A 70 -18.62 0.57 3.81
CA ALA A 70 -18.58 0.81 2.38
C ALA A 70 -18.38 2.30 2.11
N ASP A 71 -17.20 2.70 1.63
CA ASP A 71 -16.88 4.08 1.25
C ASP A 71 -17.03 4.27 -0.27
N HIS A 72 -18.05 5.03 -0.65
CA HIS A 72 -18.37 5.32 -2.05
C HIS A 72 -17.51 6.44 -2.65
N THR A 73 -16.72 7.13 -1.85
CA THR A 73 -15.83 8.22 -2.27
C THR A 73 -14.40 7.77 -2.53
N ALA A 74 -14.09 6.53 -2.16
CA ALA A 74 -12.78 5.93 -2.37
C ALA A 74 -12.47 5.66 -3.85
N GLY A 75 -11.24 5.20 -4.10
CA GLY A 75 -10.80 4.84 -5.44
C GLY A 75 -9.39 4.29 -5.46
N VAL A 76 -8.93 3.98 -6.67
CA VAL A 76 -7.58 3.49 -6.95
C VAL A 76 -6.78 4.59 -7.62
N LEU A 77 -5.54 4.80 -7.15
CA LEU A 77 -4.56 5.67 -7.77
C LEU A 77 -3.49 4.83 -8.48
N TYR A 78 -3.28 5.07 -9.78
CA TYR A 78 -2.16 4.47 -10.50
C TYR A 78 -0.86 5.20 -10.13
N ALA A 79 -0.14 4.69 -9.12
CA ALA A 79 0.98 5.38 -8.49
C ALA A 79 2.07 5.84 -9.47
N ASN A 80 2.45 4.99 -10.42
CA ASN A 80 3.44 5.33 -11.45
C ASN A 80 2.98 6.48 -12.35
N LYS A 81 1.70 6.50 -12.76
CA LYS A 81 1.12 7.58 -13.56
C LYS A 81 1.02 8.87 -12.76
N ALA A 82 0.60 8.79 -11.50
CA ALA A 82 0.53 9.94 -10.61
C ALA A 82 1.93 10.55 -10.39
N LEU A 83 2.95 9.71 -10.15
CA LEU A 83 4.34 10.15 -10.02
C LEU A 83 4.83 10.82 -11.30
N LYS A 84 4.57 10.22 -12.48
CA LYS A 84 4.95 10.80 -13.77
C LYS A 84 4.36 12.19 -13.97
N VAL A 85 3.08 12.38 -13.63
CA VAL A 85 2.43 13.70 -13.72
C VAL A 85 3.11 14.71 -12.81
N VAL A 86 3.45 14.34 -11.57
CA VAL A 86 4.16 15.23 -10.64
C VAL A 86 5.56 15.57 -11.16
N GLN A 87 6.27 14.60 -11.73
CA GLN A 87 7.58 14.81 -12.35
C GLN A 87 7.49 15.78 -13.54
N ASP A 88 6.50 15.60 -14.41
CA ASP A 88 6.28 16.46 -15.58
C ASP A 88 5.94 17.90 -15.18
N LEU A 89 5.06 18.07 -14.18
CA LEU A 89 4.75 19.38 -13.62
C LEU A 89 5.98 20.02 -12.98
N PHE A 90 6.82 19.26 -12.28
CA PHE A 90 8.04 19.79 -11.68
C PHE A 90 9.00 20.31 -12.76
N GLN A 91 9.19 19.54 -13.83
CA GLN A 91 10.02 19.95 -14.97
C GLN A 91 9.44 21.14 -15.73
N SER A 92 8.11 21.21 -15.92
CA SER A 92 7.45 22.35 -16.57
C SER A 92 7.64 23.66 -15.79
N HIS A 93 7.84 23.57 -14.48
CA HIS A 93 8.20 24.69 -13.61
C HIS A 93 9.72 24.87 -13.46
N LYS A 94 10.51 24.39 -14.44
CA LYS A 94 11.98 24.49 -14.51
C LYS A 94 12.72 23.70 -13.44
N GLY A 95 12.05 22.78 -12.76
CA GLY A 95 12.69 21.80 -11.88
C GLY A 95 13.59 20.86 -12.69
N THR A 96 14.71 20.44 -12.10
CA THR A 96 15.62 19.46 -12.71
C THR A 96 15.47 18.12 -12.02
N LEU A 97 15.17 17.07 -12.78
CA LEU A 97 15.19 15.69 -12.30
C LEU A 97 16.48 15.01 -12.76
N ARG A 98 17.05 14.18 -11.88
CA ARG A 98 18.29 13.44 -12.10
C ARG A 98 18.06 11.99 -11.69
N ASP A 99 17.61 11.18 -12.64
CA ASP A 99 17.40 9.75 -12.43
C ASP A 99 18.72 8.97 -12.60
N GLY A 100 18.80 7.78 -12.01
CA GLY A 100 20.02 6.94 -12.04
C GLY A 100 21.17 7.50 -11.21
N GLU A 101 20.95 8.54 -10.41
CA GLU A 101 21.99 9.26 -9.68
C GLU A 101 21.85 9.07 -8.16
N LYS A 102 22.60 8.10 -7.61
CA LYS A 102 22.57 7.78 -6.18
C LYS A 102 23.33 8.84 -5.38
N VAL A 103 22.72 9.36 -4.31
CA VAL A 103 23.40 10.18 -3.31
C VAL A 103 24.34 9.30 -2.48
N LEU A 104 25.60 9.71 -2.36
CA LEU A 104 26.65 8.99 -1.65
C LEU A 104 26.99 9.67 -0.32
N HIS A 105 27.11 11.00 -0.32
CA HIS A 105 27.47 11.77 0.87
C HIS A 105 26.73 13.10 0.93
N ILE A 106 26.39 13.50 2.15
CA ILE A 106 25.83 14.81 2.46
C ILE A 106 26.79 15.48 3.44
N LEU A 107 27.23 16.69 3.12
CA LEU A 107 28.00 17.53 4.03
C LEU A 107 27.12 18.74 4.42
N PRO A 108 26.65 18.80 5.68
CA PRO A 108 25.82 19.90 6.15
C PRO A 108 26.66 21.17 6.35
N GLY A 109 26.01 22.33 6.26
CA GLY A 109 26.61 23.65 6.44
C GLY A 109 25.64 24.76 6.02
N PRO A 110 26.06 26.04 6.06
CA PRO A 110 25.24 27.15 5.55
C PRO A 110 24.81 26.97 4.09
N VAL A 111 25.63 26.27 3.31
CA VAL A 111 25.29 25.68 2.02
C VAL A 111 25.57 24.18 2.11
N VAL A 112 24.53 23.37 1.92
CA VAL A 112 24.63 21.91 1.94
C VAL A 112 25.33 21.47 0.67
N THR A 113 26.33 20.59 0.81
CA THR A 113 26.92 19.87 -0.31
C THR A 113 26.35 18.46 -0.38
N VAL A 114 25.95 18.03 -1.57
CA VAL A 114 25.56 16.64 -1.87
C VAL A 114 26.52 16.07 -2.90
N THR A 115 27.18 14.97 -2.58
CA THR A 115 27.98 14.18 -3.52
C THR A 115 27.18 12.97 -3.97
N THR A 116 27.11 12.74 -5.27
CA THR A 116 26.38 11.65 -5.92
C THR A 116 27.35 10.76 -6.70
N SER A 117 26.82 9.72 -7.35
CA SER A 117 27.56 8.89 -8.30
C SER A 117 28.01 9.63 -9.58
N HIS A 118 27.44 10.79 -9.89
CA HIS A 118 27.74 11.54 -11.12
C HIS A 118 28.35 12.92 -10.88
N GLY A 119 28.34 13.44 -9.65
CA GLY A 119 28.92 14.74 -9.38
C GLY A 119 28.66 15.28 -7.98
N ARG A 120 28.81 16.60 -7.85
CA ARG A 120 28.65 17.34 -6.60
C ARG A 120 27.73 18.54 -6.80
N TYR A 121 26.78 18.70 -5.91
CA TYR A 121 25.80 19.79 -5.93
C TYR A 121 25.84 20.58 -4.64
N GLN A 122 25.42 21.84 -4.74
CA GLN A 122 25.32 22.74 -3.60
C GLN A 122 23.96 23.41 -3.56
N ALA A 123 23.35 23.45 -2.38
CA ALA A 123 22.04 24.07 -2.17
C ALA A 123 21.94 24.70 -0.78
N LYS A 124 21.11 25.74 -0.64
CA LYS A 124 20.84 26.38 0.66
C LYS A 124 19.97 25.51 1.58
N ARG A 125 19.20 24.58 1.00
CA ARG A 125 18.27 23.69 1.71
C ARG A 125 18.30 22.31 1.06
N LEU A 126 18.14 21.28 1.88
CA LEU A 126 18.02 19.89 1.46
C LEU A 126 16.76 19.30 2.07
N VAL A 127 15.98 18.58 1.26
CA VAL A 127 14.84 17.78 1.71
C VAL A 127 15.18 16.32 1.43
N VAL A 128 15.04 15.46 2.45
CA VAL A 128 15.34 14.02 2.32
C VAL A 128 14.03 13.24 2.34
N THR A 129 13.72 12.57 1.23
CA THR A 129 12.51 11.76 1.03
C THR A 129 12.87 10.37 0.49
N ALA A 130 13.95 9.78 1.01
CA ALA A 130 14.58 8.57 0.46
C ALA A 130 13.91 7.24 0.88
N GLY A 131 12.67 7.26 1.38
CA GLY A 131 11.92 6.06 1.76
C GLY A 131 12.73 5.10 2.64
N ALA A 132 12.89 3.86 2.19
CA ALA A 132 13.59 2.81 2.93
C ALA A 132 15.09 3.09 3.15
N TRP A 133 15.70 3.90 2.29
CA TRP A 133 17.10 4.32 2.39
C TRP A 133 17.32 5.54 3.30
N THR A 134 16.27 6.09 3.93
CA THR A 134 16.38 7.31 4.75
C THR A 134 17.49 7.21 5.79
N ASN A 135 17.56 6.13 6.57
CA ASN A 135 18.62 5.96 7.57
C ASN A 135 20.01 5.71 6.94
N HIS A 136 20.12 5.19 5.71
CA HIS A 136 21.42 5.05 5.03
C HIS A 136 22.02 6.44 4.75
N LEU A 137 21.18 7.44 4.45
CA LEU A 137 21.61 8.82 4.23
C LEU A 137 21.82 9.61 5.53
N LEU A 138 21.02 9.34 6.56
CA LEU A 138 21.05 10.10 7.81
C LEU A 138 22.11 9.62 8.81
N ALA A 139 22.41 8.32 8.85
CA ALA A 139 23.36 7.77 9.82
C ALA A 139 24.77 8.39 9.75
N PRO A 140 25.35 8.66 8.55
CA PRO A 140 26.64 9.38 8.45
C PRO A 140 26.60 10.81 9.00
N LEU A 141 25.42 11.39 9.14
CA LEU A 141 25.20 12.71 9.74
C LEU A 141 25.01 12.65 11.27
N GLY A 142 25.14 11.45 11.87
CA GLY A 142 24.88 11.22 13.29
C GLY A 142 23.38 11.17 13.64
N LEU A 143 22.50 10.99 12.65
CA LEU A 143 21.05 10.95 12.85
C LEU A 143 20.51 9.53 12.58
N GLN A 144 19.72 9.01 13.51
CA GLN A 144 19.07 7.71 13.36
C GLN A 144 17.60 7.81 13.73
N LEU A 145 16.71 7.57 12.75
CA LEU A 145 15.28 7.50 13.00
C LEU A 145 14.87 6.06 13.33
N PRO A 146 13.82 5.83 14.15
CA PRO A 146 13.32 4.49 14.46
C PRO A 146 12.54 3.94 13.26
N LEU A 147 13.21 3.70 12.13
CA LEU A 147 12.63 3.20 10.89
C LEU A 147 13.11 1.78 10.62
N GLN A 148 12.22 0.95 10.08
CA GLN A 148 12.51 -0.41 9.63
C GLN A 148 11.98 -0.60 8.21
N PRO A 149 12.88 -0.85 7.24
CA PRO A 149 12.48 -1.35 5.94
C PRO A 149 11.92 -2.78 6.05
N LEU A 150 10.79 -3.04 5.40
CA LEU A 150 10.21 -4.37 5.25
C LEU A 150 10.06 -4.69 3.77
N ARG A 151 10.40 -5.92 3.38
CA ARG A 151 10.03 -6.46 2.07
C ARG A 151 8.63 -7.03 2.15
N ILE A 152 7.74 -6.47 1.34
CA ILE A 152 6.32 -6.81 1.25
C ILE A 152 6.09 -7.56 -0.05
N ARG A 153 5.37 -8.66 0.02
CA ARG A 153 4.94 -9.42 -1.14
C ARG A 153 3.63 -8.86 -1.69
N VAL A 154 3.59 -8.72 -3.00
CA VAL A 154 2.39 -8.34 -3.75
C VAL A 154 1.99 -9.55 -4.60
N CYS A 155 0.79 -10.07 -4.39
CA CYS A 155 0.30 -11.25 -5.09
C CYS A 155 -0.85 -10.89 -6.02
N TYR A 156 -0.83 -11.48 -7.21
CA TYR A 156 -1.90 -11.37 -8.19
C TYR A 156 -2.47 -12.77 -8.45
N LEU A 157 -3.75 -12.93 -8.16
CA LEU A 157 -4.41 -14.22 -8.11
C LEU A 157 -5.45 -14.32 -9.21
N ARG A 158 -5.62 -15.54 -9.73
CA ARG A 158 -6.58 -15.83 -10.79
C ARG A 158 -7.95 -16.07 -10.17
N ALA A 159 -9.00 -15.54 -10.77
CA ALA A 159 -10.34 -16.01 -10.50
C ALA A 159 -10.51 -17.45 -11.02
N LYS A 160 -11.10 -18.33 -10.22
CA LYS A 160 -11.38 -19.72 -10.62
C LYS A 160 -12.45 -19.81 -11.70
N VAL A 161 -13.43 -18.91 -11.65
CA VAL A 161 -14.56 -18.85 -12.59
C VAL A 161 -14.75 -17.40 -13.06
N PRO A 162 -14.91 -17.16 -14.37
CA PRO A 162 -15.32 -15.86 -14.88
C PRO A 162 -16.70 -15.41 -14.38
N GLY A 163 -16.85 -14.13 -14.05
CA GLY A 163 -18.12 -13.54 -13.61
C GLY A 163 -18.27 -13.25 -12.10
N PRO A 164 -19.46 -12.82 -11.67
CA PRO A 164 -19.69 -12.22 -10.34
C PRO A 164 -19.31 -13.11 -9.16
N GLU A 165 -19.41 -14.42 -9.34
CA GLU A 165 -19.08 -15.44 -8.32
C GLU A 165 -17.57 -15.61 -8.12
N GLY A 166 -16.74 -15.30 -9.12
CA GLY A 166 -15.28 -15.38 -9.06
C GLY A 166 -14.59 -14.04 -8.76
N LEU A 167 -15.32 -13.07 -8.20
CA LEU A 167 -14.93 -11.65 -8.09
C LEU A 167 -14.79 -10.92 -9.44
N LEU A 168 -15.23 -11.50 -10.56
CA LEU A 168 -15.08 -10.88 -11.87
C LEU A 168 -16.32 -10.03 -12.22
N GLY A 169 -16.08 -8.72 -12.26
CA GLY A 169 -17.05 -7.64 -12.39
C GLY A 169 -16.37 -6.31 -12.02
N GLN A 170 -17.01 -5.46 -11.23
CA GLN A 170 -16.34 -4.35 -10.52
C GLN A 170 -16.29 -4.65 -9.01
N PRO A 171 -15.51 -5.66 -8.55
CA PRO A 171 -15.37 -5.89 -7.12
C PRO A 171 -14.75 -4.65 -6.45
N PRO A 172 -15.13 -4.36 -5.20
CA PRO A 172 -14.60 -3.23 -4.48
C PRO A 172 -13.11 -3.43 -4.17
N CYS A 173 -12.41 -2.32 -3.93
CA CYS A 173 -11.18 -2.40 -3.13
C CYS A 173 -11.57 -2.84 -1.72
N PHE A 174 -10.73 -3.61 -1.04
CA PHE A 174 -11.01 -3.97 0.35
C PHE A 174 -9.77 -3.85 1.23
N LEU A 175 -10.04 -3.58 2.51
CA LEU A 175 -9.08 -3.63 3.61
C LEU A 175 -9.69 -4.49 4.73
N GLY A 176 -9.12 -5.66 4.95
CA GLY A 176 -9.48 -6.59 6.01
C GLY A 176 -8.70 -6.33 7.29
N ILE A 177 -9.39 -5.85 8.33
CA ILE A 177 -8.82 -5.51 9.63
C ILE A 177 -8.95 -6.69 10.60
N GLY A 178 -7.81 -7.27 11.00
CA GLY A 178 -7.77 -8.37 11.97
C GLY A 178 -8.46 -9.65 11.49
N LEU A 179 -8.62 -9.81 10.18
CA LEU A 179 -9.25 -10.98 9.59
C LEU A 179 -8.35 -12.21 9.71
N ASN A 180 -8.97 -13.40 9.64
CA ASN A 180 -8.28 -14.69 9.74
C ASN A 180 -7.45 -14.86 11.04
N GLN A 181 -7.87 -14.19 12.12
CA GLN A 181 -7.14 -14.15 13.39
C GLN A 181 -5.68 -13.66 13.25
N ASP A 182 -5.40 -12.92 12.18
CA ASP A 182 -4.07 -12.39 11.92
C ASP A 182 -3.87 -11.04 12.61
N LYS A 183 -2.63 -10.77 13.00
CA LYS A 183 -2.23 -9.51 13.64
C LYS A 183 -2.15 -8.35 12.66
N HIS A 184 -2.02 -8.66 11.37
CA HIS A 184 -1.86 -7.68 10.30
C HIS A 184 -3.01 -7.78 9.30
N HIS A 185 -3.16 -6.72 8.51
CA HIS A 185 -4.28 -6.57 7.60
C HIS A 185 -4.04 -7.29 6.27
N PHE A 186 -5.13 -7.55 5.57
CA PHE A 186 -5.12 -7.95 4.16
C PHE A 186 -5.74 -6.82 3.35
N TYR A 187 -5.25 -6.58 2.14
CA TYR A 187 -5.90 -5.64 1.23
C TYR A 187 -5.95 -6.22 -0.16
N GLY A 188 -6.93 -5.77 -0.95
CA GLY A 188 -7.03 -6.18 -2.33
C GLY A 188 -7.80 -5.20 -3.19
N LEU A 189 -7.56 -5.31 -4.50
CA LEU A 189 -8.17 -4.53 -5.56
C LEU A 189 -8.08 -5.28 -6.88
N LEU A 190 -8.91 -4.92 -7.86
CA LEU A 190 -8.68 -5.36 -9.23
C LEU A 190 -7.30 -4.90 -9.70
N SER A 191 -6.53 -5.80 -10.31
CA SER A 191 -5.28 -5.39 -10.92
C SER A 191 -5.57 -4.61 -12.19
N GLY A 192 -4.99 -3.42 -12.29
CA GLY A 192 -4.92 -2.69 -13.56
C GLY A 192 -3.64 -3.01 -14.33
N GLU A 193 -2.66 -3.63 -13.67
CA GLU A 193 -1.34 -3.98 -14.17
C GLU A 193 -1.35 -5.32 -14.91
N TYR A 194 -2.07 -6.31 -14.36
CA TYR A 194 -2.21 -7.64 -14.92
C TYR A 194 -3.69 -7.89 -15.25
N PRO A 195 -4.06 -7.89 -16.55
CA PRO A 195 -5.42 -8.18 -16.97
C PRO A 195 -5.92 -9.49 -16.38
N ASP A 196 -7.19 -9.50 -15.97
CA ASP A 196 -7.90 -10.66 -15.41
C ASP A 196 -7.38 -11.21 -14.08
N LEU A 197 -6.44 -10.51 -13.42
CA LEU A 197 -5.96 -10.87 -12.08
C LEU A 197 -6.48 -9.91 -10.99
N VAL A 198 -6.63 -10.43 -9.78
CA VAL A 198 -6.96 -9.66 -8.59
C VAL A 198 -5.71 -9.53 -7.73
N LYS A 199 -5.35 -8.29 -7.38
CA LYS A 199 -4.25 -8.02 -6.45
C LYS A 199 -4.75 -8.25 -5.03
N VAL A 200 -4.12 -9.15 -4.30
CA VAL A 200 -4.36 -9.37 -2.87
C VAL A 200 -3.01 -9.41 -2.16
N CYS A 201 -2.91 -8.75 -1.02
CA CYS A 201 -1.65 -8.59 -0.33
C CYS A 201 -1.84 -8.69 1.18
N TYR A 202 -0.89 -9.34 1.83
CA TYR A 202 -0.73 -9.28 3.27
C TYR A 202 0.03 -7.99 3.61
N HIS A 203 -0.53 -7.14 4.47
CA HIS A 203 -0.01 -5.80 4.78
C HIS A 203 1.16 -5.84 5.77
N HIS A 204 2.03 -6.85 5.67
CA HIS A 204 3.25 -6.99 6.45
C HIS A 204 4.24 -7.91 5.73
N GLY A 205 5.48 -7.92 6.19
CA GLY A 205 6.52 -8.73 5.58
C GLY A 205 7.81 -8.73 6.39
N SER A 206 8.85 -9.31 5.84
CA SER A 206 10.10 -9.54 6.56
C SER A 206 10.97 -8.28 6.58
N PRO A 207 11.75 -8.03 7.64
CA PRO A 207 12.82 -7.04 7.62
C PRO A 207 13.73 -7.22 6.39
N ALA A 208 14.09 -6.11 5.75
CA ALA A 208 14.89 -6.12 4.54
C ALA A 208 16.01 -5.08 4.62
N ASP A 209 17.13 -5.36 3.94
CA ASP A 209 18.08 -4.33 3.52
C ASP A 209 17.52 -3.72 2.21
N PRO A 210 17.28 -2.41 2.14
CA PRO A 210 16.72 -1.82 0.93
C PRO A 210 17.66 -1.91 -0.28
N ASP A 211 18.99 -1.98 -0.10
CA ASP A 211 19.94 -2.19 -1.20
C ASP A 211 19.97 -3.66 -1.67
N ARG A 212 19.44 -4.61 -0.88
CA ARG A 212 19.43 -6.05 -1.16
C ARG A 212 18.13 -6.70 -0.67
N PRO A 213 16.96 -6.27 -1.15
CA PRO A 213 15.68 -6.63 -0.55
C PRO A 213 15.40 -8.14 -0.63
N ASN A 214 15.97 -8.81 -1.64
CA ASN A 214 15.78 -10.24 -1.85
C ASN A 214 16.65 -11.12 -0.94
N GLN A 215 17.64 -10.55 -0.24
CA GLN A 215 18.49 -11.27 0.69
C GLN A 215 17.86 -11.28 2.08
N GLN A 216 17.88 -12.44 2.73
CA GLN A 216 17.39 -12.55 4.10
C GLN A 216 18.32 -11.77 5.03
N VAL A 217 17.74 -10.86 5.81
CA VAL A 217 18.45 -10.21 6.92
C VAL A 217 18.66 -11.28 8.00
N GLN A 218 19.91 -11.72 8.21
CA GLN A 218 20.29 -12.84 9.07
C GLN A 218 19.71 -12.77 10.49
N ALA A 219 19.42 -11.58 10.99
CA ALA A 219 18.95 -11.33 12.35
C ALA A 219 17.43 -11.51 12.55
N SER A 220 16.65 -11.97 11.57
CA SER A 220 15.20 -12.16 11.74
C SER A 220 14.67 -13.36 10.94
N PRO A 221 13.81 -14.21 11.55
CA PRO A 221 13.13 -15.26 10.81
C PRO A 221 12.17 -14.63 9.79
N PRO A 222 11.97 -15.27 8.62
CA PRO A 222 11.05 -14.77 7.62
C PRO A 222 9.62 -14.85 8.15
N VAL A 223 8.84 -13.81 7.87
CA VAL A 223 7.40 -13.82 8.08
C VAL A 223 6.78 -14.79 7.06
N PRO A 224 5.89 -15.73 7.46
CA PRO A 224 5.22 -16.64 6.54
C PRO A 224 4.06 -15.94 5.81
N ASP A 225 4.38 -14.84 5.14
CA ASP A 225 3.46 -13.93 4.46
C ASP A 225 2.64 -14.63 3.36
N LEU A 226 3.27 -15.47 2.54
CA LEU A 226 2.55 -16.23 1.50
C LEU A 226 1.55 -17.21 2.08
N GLN A 227 1.96 -17.99 3.08
CA GLN A 227 1.09 -18.98 3.70
C GLN A 227 -0.12 -18.32 4.37
N ARG A 228 0.09 -17.18 5.03
CA ARG A 228 -0.99 -16.36 5.63
C ARG A 228 -1.94 -15.84 4.56
N LEU A 229 -1.42 -15.37 3.43
CA LEU A 229 -2.21 -14.90 2.30
C LEU A 229 -3.00 -16.04 1.65
N GLN A 230 -2.38 -17.19 1.37
CA GLN A 230 -3.04 -18.37 0.80
C GLN A 230 -4.18 -18.87 1.70
N ASP A 231 -3.96 -18.92 3.01
CA ASP A 231 -4.98 -19.29 4.00
C ASP A 231 -6.13 -18.27 4.04
N PHE A 232 -5.81 -16.97 4.04
CA PHE A 232 -6.81 -15.90 3.96
C PHE A 232 -7.64 -16.01 2.67
N VAL A 233 -7.00 -16.15 1.51
CA VAL A 233 -7.69 -16.24 0.21
C VAL A 233 -8.59 -17.47 0.17
N SER A 234 -8.09 -18.62 0.61
CA SER A 234 -8.86 -19.87 0.62
C SER A 234 -10.16 -19.77 1.43
N LYS A 235 -10.13 -19.00 2.53
CA LYS A 235 -11.28 -18.80 3.42
C LYS A 235 -12.18 -17.66 2.95
N TYR A 236 -11.62 -16.46 2.78
CA TYR A 236 -12.39 -15.22 2.60
C TYR A 236 -12.70 -14.89 1.15
N LEU A 237 -11.94 -15.44 0.19
CA LEU A 237 -12.07 -15.18 -1.23
C LEU A 237 -12.03 -16.49 -2.03
N PRO A 238 -12.91 -17.47 -1.73
CA PRO A 238 -12.81 -18.82 -2.29
C PRO A 238 -12.97 -18.88 -3.82
N GLY A 239 -13.52 -17.82 -4.43
CA GLY A 239 -13.57 -17.63 -5.87
C GLY A 239 -12.21 -17.38 -6.53
N LEU A 240 -11.15 -17.11 -5.76
CA LEU A 240 -9.77 -16.99 -6.25
C LEU A 240 -8.99 -18.29 -6.05
N ASP A 241 -8.06 -18.55 -6.96
CA ASP A 241 -6.98 -19.51 -6.74
C ASP A 241 -6.08 -18.97 -5.62
N PRO A 242 -5.87 -19.69 -4.50
CA PRO A 242 -4.96 -19.24 -3.46
C PRO A 242 -3.50 -19.18 -3.92
N GLU A 243 -3.12 -19.91 -4.98
CA GLU A 243 -1.77 -19.81 -5.54
C GLU A 243 -1.64 -18.56 -6.42
N PRO A 244 -0.74 -17.61 -6.09
CA PRO A 244 -0.56 -16.43 -6.91
C PRO A 244 0.00 -16.76 -8.30
N ALA A 245 -0.66 -16.29 -9.35
CA ALA A 245 -0.17 -16.40 -10.72
C ALA A 245 1.05 -15.49 -10.96
N VAL A 246 1.10 -14.34 -10.27
CA VAL A 246 2.24 -13.42 -10.28
C VAL A 246 2.56 -12.99 -8.85
N GLN A 247 3.85 -12.92 -8.54
CA GLN A 247 4.38 -12.41 -7.27
C GLN A 247 5.42 -11.33 -7.53
N GLU A 248 5.28 -10.23 -6.82
CA GLU A 248 6.19 -9.09 -6.86
C GLU A 248 6.59 -8.67 -5.46
N TRP A 249 7.56 -7.77 -5.40
CA TRP A 249 8.13 -7.29 -4.15
C TRP A 249 8.11 -5.78 -4.11
N CYS A 250 7.82 -5.26 -2.93
CA CYS A 250 7.81 -3.84 -2.61
C CYS A 250 8.53 -3.62 -1.28
N LEU A 251 8.97 -2.39 -1.04
CA LEU A 251 9.50 -1.98 0.26
C LEU A 251 8.50 -1.10 1.01
N TYR A 252 8.29 -1.40 2.29
CA TYR A 252 7.69 -0.48 3.25
C TYR A 252 8.77 0.11 4.14
N THR A 253 8.54 1.32 4.64
CA THR A 253 9.34 1.90 5.74
C THR A 253 8.40 2.15 6.90
N VAL A 254 8.48 1.32 7.93
CA VAL A 254 7.62 1.44 9.12
C VAL A 254 8.39 2.05 10.28
N ARG A 255 7.68 2.73 11.18
CA ARG A 255 8.28 3.17 12.45
C ARG A 255 8.39 1.97 13.39
N ARG A 256 9.58 1.71 13.94
CA ARG A 256 9.72 0.81 15.10
C ARG A 256 9.06 1.49 16.30
N GLY A 257 8.05 0.84 16.89
CA GLY A 257 7.54 1.26 18.19
C GLY A 257 8.62 1.11 19.27
N PRO A 258 8.52 1.83 20.40
CA PRO A 258 9.33 1.50 21.57
C PRO A 258 9.09 0.03 21.93
N ALA A 259 10.13 -0.69 22.35
CA ALA A 259 10.03 -2.09 22.74
C ALA A 259 8.85 -2.27 23.71
N GLY A 260 7.77 -2.92 23.26
CA GLY A 260 6.57 -3.19 24.07
C GLY A 260 5.27 -2.49 23.69
N ARG A 261 5.23 -1.48 22.80
CA ARG A 261 3.95 -0.94 22.27
C ARG A 261 3.71 -1.34 20.82
N LYS A 262 2.88 -2.37 20.66
CA LYS A 262 2.28 -2.77 19.38
C LYS A 262 1.19 -1.77 19.02
N THR A 263 1.54 -0.70 18.33
CA THR A 263 0.55 0.06 17.55
C THR A 263 1.08 0.15 16.14
N PRO A 264 0.44 -0.51 15.16
CA PRO A 264 0.70 -0.22 13.77
C PRO A 264 -0.01 1.10 13.45
N VAL A 265 0.57 2.24 13.86
CA VAL A 265 0.26 3.49 13.16
C VAL A 265 1.19 3.52 11.95
N ALA A 266 0.89 2.66 10.97
CA ALA A 266 1.33 2.91 9.62
C ALA A 266 0.36 3.97 9.07
N PRO A 267 0.80 5.21 8.77
CA PRO A 267 0.05 5.96 7.79
C PRO A 267 -0.04 5.09 6.54
N LEU A 268 -1.24 4.98 5.95
CA LEU A 268 -1.52 4.31 4.67
C LEU A 268 -0.85 5.05 3.50
N SER A 269 0.45 5.31 3.62
CA SER A 269 1.32 5.78 2.53
C SER A 269 2.42 4.75 2.33
N SER A 270 2.05 3.55 1.88
CA SER A 270 2.99 2.69 1.19
C SER A 270 3.32 3.36 -0.14
N THR A 271 4.46 4.05 -0.22
CA THR A 271 5.03 4.36 -1.53
C THR A 271 5.56 3.03 -2.06
N GLN A 272 4.85 2.43 -3.01
CA GLN A 272 5.37 1.27 -3.72
C GLN A 272 6.54 1.74 -4.59
N ILE A 273 7.77 1.50 -4.15
CA ILE A 273 8.94 1.66 -5.00
C ILE A 273 9.01 0.40 -5.85
N TRP A 274 8.68 0.58 -7.13
CA TRP A 274 8.82 -0.43 -8.17
C TRP A 274 10.21 -0.26 -8.80
N GLU A 275 11.04 -1.30 -8.71
CA GLU A 275 12.19 -1.45 -9.59
C GLU A 275 11.82 -2.54 -10.60
N SER A 276 11.52 -2.15 -11.83
CA SER A 276 11.56 -3.09 -12.95
C SER A 276 13.03 -3.36 -13.26
N HIS A 277 13.47 -4.61 -13.11
CA HIS A 277 14.67 -5.08 -13.80
C HIS A 277 14.36 -5.31 -15.29
#